data_AF-A0A8I1NXS9-F1
#
_entry.id   AF-A0A8I1NXS9-F1
#
_cell.length_a   1.000
_cell.length_b   1.000
_cell.length_c   1.000
_cell.angle_alpha   90.00
_cell.angle_beta   90.00
_cell.angle_gamma   90.00
#
_symmetry.space_group_name_H-M   'P 1'
#
loop_
_entity.id
_entity.type
_entity.pdbx_description
1 polymer ?
#
loop_
_entity_poly.entity_id
_entity_poly.type
_entity_poly.pdbx_seq_one_letter_code
_entity_poly.pdbx_strand_id
1 'polypeptide(L)'
;MAGHMMMFGGVLLYPTETFNQPSFWAFRDLVPSENFLGWLMLLIGCLRIIGLVINGARKNVTPQIRQFSAGIGCVIWTGISYGFASSDVVSTWLAIYPLFAVGELVNIHRAARDQGGRDGTTR
;
A
#
# COMPACT_ATOMS: atom_id res chain seq x y z
N MET A 1 -7.84 2.35 -0.27
CA MET A 1 -6.42 2.11 -0.60
C MET A 1 -6.20 1.01 -1.63
N ALA A 2 -6.83 -0.18 -1.50
CA ALA A 2 -6.60 -1.31 -2.42
C ALA A 2 -6.68 -0.95 -3.92
N GLY A 3 -7.74 -0.27 -4.36
CA GLY A 3 -7.89 0.13 -5.77
C GLY A 3 -6.78 1.08 -6.26
N HIS A 4 -6.34 2.04 -5.44
CA HIS A 4 -5.23 2.93 -5.80
C HIS A 4 -3.91 2.18 -5.92
N MET A 5 -3.68 1.21 -5.04
CA MET A 5 -2.52 0.35 -5.13
C MET A 5 -2.53 -0.47 -6.43
N MET A 6 -3.69 -1.01 -6.82
CA MET A 6 -3.81 -1.73 -8.10
C MET A 6 -3.59 -0.82 -9.31
N MET A 7 -4.20 0.37 -9.33
CA MET A 7 -4.04 1.31 -10.44
C MET A 7 -2.59 1.78 -10.58
N PHE A 8 -1.94 2.15 -9.48
CA PHE A 8 -0.53 2.54 -9.51
C PHE A 8 0.37 1.37 -9.92
N GLY A 9 0.11 0.16 -9.41
CA GLY A 9 0.81 -1.04 -9.85
C GLY A 9 0.65 -1.31 -11.35
N GLY A 10 -0.54 -1.10 -11.89
CA GLY A 10 -0.80 -1.19 -13.33
C GLY A 10 -0.03 -0.15 -14.15
N VAL A 11 0.12 1.07 -13.64
CA VAL A 11 0.95 2.12 -14.28
C VAL A 11 2.42 1.68 -14.34
N LEU A 12 2.96 1.12 -13.26
CA LEU A 12 4.35 0.62 -13.23
C LEU A 12 4.61 -0.57 -14.17
N LEU A 13 3.56 -1.26 -14.60
CA LEU A 13 3.67 -2.37 -15.55
C LEU A 13 3.58 -1.93 -17.01
N TYR A 14 3.37 -0.63 -17.26
CA TYR A 14 3.48 -0.08 -18.59
C TYR A 14 4.96 -0.08 -19.04
N PRO A 15 5.28 -0.32 -20.32
CA PRO A 15 6.66 -0.44 -20.80
C PRO A 15 7.35 0.93 -20.90
N THR A 16 7.59 1.56 -19.75
CA THR A 16 8.23 2.85 -19.58
C THR A 16 9.26 2.69 -18.48
N GLU A 17 10.52 2.45 -18.86
CA GLU A 17 11.70 2.24 -17.99
C GLU A 17 11.99 3.49 -17.12
N THR A 18 11.06 3.86 -16.24
CA THR A 18 11.05 5.16 -15.55
C THR A 18 12.09 5.19 -14.45
N PHE A 19 12.29 4.09 -13.73
CA PHE A 19 13.33 3.94 -12.70
C PHE A 19 14.74 3.96 -13.29
N ASN A 20 14.91 3.81 -14.61
CA ASN A 20 16.21 3.96 -15.27
C ASN A 20 16.55 5.43 -15.56
N GLN A 21 15.59 6.34 -15.39
CA GLN A 21 15.85 7.77 -15.54
C GLN A 21 16.63 8.29 -14.32
N PRO A 22 17.61 9.19 -14.51
CA PRO A 22 18.43 9.71 -13.42
C PRO A 22 17.63 10.31 -12.26
N SER A 23 16.48 10.92 -12.54
CA SER A 23 15.60 11.51 -11.51
C SER A 23 14.95 10.48 -10.59
N PHE A 24 14.74 9.24 -11.04
CA PHE A 24 14.01 8.19 -10.31
C PHE A 24 14.92 7.04 -9.86
N TRP A 25 16.24 7.21 -9.96
CA TRP A 25 17.23 6.20 -9.61
C TRP A 25 17.07 5.62 -8.20
N ALA A 26 16.68 6.45 -7.22
CA ALA A 26 16.47 6.06 -5.83
C ALA A 26 15.41 4.95 -5.67
N PHE A 27 14.45 4.82 -6.60
CA PHE A 27 13.51 3.71 -6.58
C PHE A 27 14.20 2.34 -6.76
N ARG A 28 15.34 2.29 -7.47
CA ARG A 28 16.11 1.05 -7.68
C ARG A 28 16.82 0.58 -6.41
N ASP A 29 17.07 1.48 -5.46
CA ASP A 29 17.63 1.12 -4.15
C ASP A 29 16.55 0.54 -3.22
N LEU A 30 15.28 0.85 -3.48
CA LEU A 30 14.13 0.39 -2.68
C LEU A 30 13.58 -0.95 -3.17
N VAL A 31 13.53 -1.14 -4.49
CA VAL A 31 12.94 -2.32 -5.12
C VAL A 31 13.76 -2.80 -6.32
N PRO A 32 13.77 -4.12 -6.60
CA PRO A 32 14.55 -4.67 -7.71
C PRO A 32 14.21 -4.10 -9.10
N SER A 33 12.94 -3.79 -9.35
CA SER A 33 12.47 -3.23 -10.62
C SER A 33 11.05 -2.65 -10.53
N GLU A 34 10.68 -1.84 -11.52
CA GLU A 34 9.32 -1.34 -11.72
C GLU A 34 8.32 -2.48 -11.86
N ASN A 35 8.66 -3.49 -12.68
CA ASN A 35 7.83 -4.65 -12.89
C ASN A 35 7.60 -5.42 -11.58
N PHE A 36 8.63 -5.58 -10.76
CA PHE A 36 8.49 -6.21 -9.44
C PHE A 36 7.52 -5.43 -8.55
N LEU A 37 7.71 -4.11 -8.42
CA LEU A 37 6.83 -3.28 -7.58
C LEU A 37 5.40 -3.24 -8.13
N GLY A 38 5.25 -3.17 -9.46
CA GLY A 38 3.96 -3.19 -10.14
C GLY A 38 3.16 -4.46 -9.84
N TRP A 39 3.78 -5.64 -10.00
CA TRP A 39 3.15 -6.92 -9.65
C TRP A 39 2.87 -7.04 -8.16
N LEU A 40 3.81 -6.62 -7.30
CA LEU A 40 3.61 -6.64 -5.85
C LEU A 40 2.37 -5.83 -5.45
N MET A 41 2.24 -4.61 -5.98
CA MET A 41 1.10 -3.72 -5.72
C MET A 41 -0.21 -4.29 -6.26
N LEU A 42 -0.22 -4.85 -7.48
CA LEU A 42 -1.40 -5.53 -8.02
C LEU A 42 -1.84 -6.70 -7.14
N LEU A 43 -0.92 -7.59 -6.77
CA LEU A 43 -1.22 -8.78 -5.97
C LEU A 43 -1.75 -8.41 -4.59
N ILE A 44 -1.10 -7.47 -3.89
CA ILE A 44 -1.57 -7.01 -2.58
C ILE A 44 -2.94 -6.32 -2.69
N GLY A 45 -3.13 -5.50 -3.73
CA GLY A 45 -4.42 -4.86 -4.00
C GLY A 45 -5.54 -5.88 -4.20
N CYS A 46 -5.31 -6.92 -5.02
CA CYS A 46 -6.25 -8.02 -5.23
C CYS A 46 -6.55 -8.78 -3.94
N LEU A 47 -5.52 -9.16 -3.17
CA LEU A 47 -5.67 -9.84 -1.87
C LEU A 47 -6.52 -9.02 -0.90
N ARG A 48 -6.37 -7.70 -0.91
CA ARG A 48 -7.18 -6.80 -0.08
C ARG A 48 -8.64 -6.74 -0.52
N ILE A 49 -8.93 -6.71 -1.81
CA ILE A 49 -10.30 -6.78 -2.32
C ILE A 49 -10.93 -8.12 -1.92
N ILE A 50 -10.23 -9.23 -2.13
CA ILE A 50 -10.68 -10.57 -1.72
C ILE A 50 -10.96 -10.58 -0.21
N GLY A 51 -10.05 -10.03 0.60
CA GLY A 51 -10.23 -9.90 2.05
C GLY A 51 -11.46 -9.07 2.43
N LEU A 52 -11.78 -7.99 1.69
CA LEU A 52 -12.99 -7.20 1.91
C LEU A 52 -14.26 -8.00 1.55
N VAL A 53 -14.26 -8.73 0.43
CA VAL A 53 -15.39 -9.58 0.02
C VAL A 53 -15.65 -10.67 1.07
N ILE A 54 -14.60 -11.35 1.53
CA ILE A 54 -14.70 -12.38 2.57
C ILE A 54 -15.20 -11.78 3.89
N ASN A 55 -14.72 -10.60 4.29
CA ASN A 55 -15.21 -9.92 5.50
C ASN A 55 -16.69 -9.52 5.43
N GLY A 56 -17.14 -9.08 4.25
CA GLY A 56 -18.56 -8.80 4.01
C GLY A 56 -19.43 -10.05 4.19
N ALA A 57 -18.91 -11.23 3.78
CA ALA A 57 -19.60 -12.51 3.91
C ALA A 57 -19.44 -13.18 5.29
N ARG A 58 -18.31 -12.97 5.98
CA ARG A 58 -17.98 -13.54 7.30
C ARG A 58 -17.39 -12.48 8.22
N LYS A 59 -18.25 -11.81 9.01
CA LYS A 59 -17.89 -10.72 9.93
C LYS A 59 -16.80 -11.02 10.96
N ASN A 60 -16.46 -12.30 11.20
CA ASN A 60 -15.69 -12.72 12.38
C ASN A 60 -14.24 -13.18 12.12
N VAL A 61 -13.71 -13.14 10.89
CA VAL A 61 -12.50 -13.94 10.60
C VAL A 61 -11.21 -13.15 10.33
N THR A 62 -11.20 -11.85 9.98
CA THR A 62 -9.94 -11.27 9.45
C THR A 62 -9.46 -9.88 9.92
N PRO A 63 -9.58 -9.48 11.20
CA PRO A 63 -8.92 -8.26 11.66
C PRO A 63 -7.40 -8.24 11.47
N GLN A 64 -6.72 -9.38 11.70
CA GLN A 64 -5.25 -9.47 11.58
C GLN A 64 -4.76 -9.32 10.13
N ILE A 65 -5.46 -9.93 9.17
CA ILE A 65 -5.13 -9.81 7.74
C ILE A 65 -5.31 -8.36 7.26
N ARG A 66 -6.36 -7.67 7.74
CA ARG A 66 -6.56 -6.24 7.45
C ARG A 66 -5.42 -5.39 8.01
N GLN A 67 -5.00 -5.65 9.25
CA GLN A 67 -3.90 -4.93 9.89
C GLN A 67 -2.55 -5.17 9.19
N PHE A 68 -2.22 -6.44 8.90
CA PHE A 68 -0.97 -6.79 8.22
C PHE A 68 -0.91 -6.22 6.80
N SER A 69 -1.99 -6.36 6.02
CA SER A 69 -2.03 -5.79 4.67
C SER A 69 -1.95 -4.26 4.67
N ALA A 70 -2.49 -3.58 5.70
CA ALA A 70 -2.31 -2.15 5.91
C ALA A 70 -0.88 -1.77 6.31
N GLY A 71 -0.21 -2.59 7.11
CA GLY A 71 1.23 -2.47 7.37
C GLY A 71 2.05 -2.48 6.07
N ILE A 72 1.85 -3.48 5.22
CA ILE A 72 2.56 -3.57 3.93
C ILE A 72 2.24 -2.35 3.05
N GLY A 73 0.96 -1.95 2.97
CA GLY A 73 0.57 -0.75 2.22
C GLY A 73 1.25 0.51 2.73
N CYS A 74 1.38 0.67 4.04
CA CYS A 74 2.07 1.81 4.65
C CYS A 74 3.54 1.86 4.22
N VAL A 75 4.24 0.72 4.26
CA VAL A 75 5.65 0.62 3.82
C VAL A 75 5.78 0.98 2.36
N ILE A 76 4.91 0.44 1.48
CA ILE A 76 4.93 0.73 0.04
C ILE A 76 4.72 2.23 -0.23
N TRP A 77 3.68 2.84 0.34
CA TRP A 77 3.41 4.26 0.09
C TRP A 77 4.46 5.20 0.69
N THR A 78 5.07 4.80 1.80
CA THR A 78 6.22 5.52 2.37
C THR A 78 7.42 5.42 1.44
N GLY A 79 7.73 4.22 0.93
CA GLY A 79 8.80 4.00 -0.04
C GLY A 79 8.58 4.79 -1.33
N ILE A 80 7.35 4.80 -1.86
CA ILE A 80 7.01 5.63 -3.03
C ILE A 80 7.21 7.11 -2.73
N SER A 81 6.73 7.59 -1.58
CA SER A 81 6.92 8.98 -1.17
C SER A 81 8.39 9.34 -1.02
N TYR A 82 9.20 8.44 -0.46
CA TYR A 82 10.64 8.61 -0.33
C TYR A 82 11.33 8.66 -1.70
N GLY A 83 11.02 7.72 -2.61
CA GLY A 83 11.60 7.69 -3.96
C GLY A 83 11.34 8.99 -4.73
N PHE A 84 10.13 9.55 -4.61
CA PHE A 84 9.82 10.86 -5.18
C PHE A 84 10.46 12.04 -4.39
N ALA A 85 10.56 11.95 -3.07
CA ALA A 85 11.23 12.99 -2.28
C ALA A 85 12.74 13.07 -2.57
N SER A 86 13.36 11.95 -2.91
CA SER A 86 14.73 11.86 -3.39
C SER A 86 14.87 12.19 -4.88
N SER A 87 13.76 12.38 -5.59
CA SER A 87 13.77 12.90 -6.95
C SER A 87 13.70 14.43 -6.88
N ASP A 88 14.49 15.14 -7.67
CA ASP A 88 14.37 16.60 -7.83
C ASP A 88 13.09 17.01 -8.60
N VAL A 89 12.10 16.14 -8.67
CA VAL A 89 10.85 16.33 -9.39
C VAL A 89 9.76 16.76 -8.41
N VAL A 90 9.39 18.03 -8.44
CA VAL A 90 8.23 18.54 -7.68
C VAL A 90 6.96 18.30 -8.51
N SER A 91 6.06 17.46 -8.00
CA SER A 91 4.76 17.22 -8.63
C SER A 91 3.67 16.94 -7.60
N THR A 92 2.53 16.43 -8.05
CA THR A 92 1.39 16.09 -7.20
C THR A 92 1.69 15.00 -6.16
N TRP A 93 2.81 14.28 -6.30
CA TRP A 93 3.22 13.24 -5.35
C TRP A 93 3.28 13.75 -3.90
N LEU A 94 3.73 15.00 -3.68
CA LEU A 94 3.86 15.65 -2.37
C LEU A 94 2.54 15.68 -1.61
N ALA A 95 1.43 15.91 -2.32
CA ALA A 95 0.11 16.02 -1.73
C ALA A 95 -0.60 14.65 -1.63
N ILE A 96 -0.18 13.65 -2.38
CA ILE A 96 -0.94 12.40 -2.56
C ILE A 96 -0.32 11.24 -1.81
N TYR A 97 0.93 10.87 -2.11
CA TYR A 97 1.50 9.61 -1.63
C TYR A 97 1.81 9.60 -0.12
N PRO A 98 2.26 10.72 0.50
CA PRO A 98 2.39 10.78 1.95
C PRO A 98 1.05 10.59 2.67
N LEU A 99 -0.04 11.16 2.13
CA LEU A 99 -1.38 10.99 2.69
C LEU A 99 -1.85 9.53 2.59
N PHE A 100 -1.44 8.80 1.55
CA PHE A 100 -1.72 7.38 1.42
C PHE A 100 -1.02 6.56 2.51
N ALA A 101 0.23 6.86 2.84
CA ALA A 101 0.92 6.22 3.96
C ALA A 101 0.21 6.50 5.30
N VAL A 102 -0.18 7.75 5.56
CA VAL A 102 -0.96 8.11 6.76
C VAL A 102 -2.31 7.39 6.77
N GLY A 103 -3.00 7.32 5.65
CA GLY A 103 -4.27 6.58 5.52
C GLY A 103 -4.12 5.10 5.87
N GLU A 104 -2.99 4.49 5.56
CA GLU A 104 -2.70 3.11 5.97
C GLU A 104 -2.45 2.98 7.48
N LEU A 105 -1.75 3.94 8.11
CA LEU A 105 -1.62 3.97 9.57
C LEU A 105 -2.98 4.07 10.26
N VAL A 106 -3.90 4.88 9.73
CA VAL A 106 -5.28 4.97 10.24
C VAL A 106 -6.02 3.63 10.08
N ASN A 107 -5.82 2.93 8.95
CA ASN A 107 -6.39 1.59 8.74
C ASN A 107 -5.85 0.57 9.74
N ILE A 108 -4.55 0.59 10.03
CA ILE A 108 -3.91 -0.24 11.06
C ILE A 108 -4.52 0.06 12.43
N HIS A 109 -4.62 1.34 12.82
CA HIS A 109 -5.18 1.75 14.11
C HIS A 109 -6.63 1.29 14.27
N ARG A 110 -7.46 1.47 13.23
CA ARG A 110 -8.85 0.98 13.24
C ARG A 110 -8.93 -0.54 13.36
N ALA A 111 -8.12 -1.27 12.58
CA ALA A 111 -8.11 -2.74 12.64
C ALA A 111 -7.65 -3.27 14.01
N ALA A 112 -6.71 -2.59 14.67
CA ALA A 112 -6.26 -2.94 16.02
C ALA A 112 -7.33 -2.67 17.08
N ARG A 113 -8.07 -1.56 16.99
CA ARG A 113 -9.22 -1.30 17.88
C ARG A 113 -10.36 -2.30 17.68
N ASP A 114 -10.64 -2.69 16.43
CA ASP A 114 -11.64 -3.73 16.11
C ASP A 114 -11.27 -5.10 16.74
N GLN A 115 -9.97 -5.37 16.96
CA GLN A 115 -9.50 -6.56 17.69
C GLN A 115 -9.66 -6.40 19.20
N GLY A 116 -9.14 -5.31 19.77
CA GLY A 116 -9.19 -5.09 21.22
C GLY A 116 -10.61 -4.99 21.80
N GLY A 117 -11.57 -4.47 21.02
CA GLY A 117 -12.99 -4.47 21.43
C GLY A 117 -13.62 -5.86 21.50
N ARG A 118 -13.14 -6.81 20.69
CA ARG A 118 -13.64 -8.20 20.67
C ARG A 118 -13.06 -9.04 21.81
N ASP A 119 -11.77 -8.88 22.10
CA ASP A 119 -11.11 -9.60 23.21
C ASP A 119 -11.63 -9.12 24.59
N GLY A 120 -12.18 -7.91 24.66
CA GLY A 120 -12.79 -7.35 25.88
C GLY A 120 -14.25 -7.80 26.13
N THR A 121 -14.93 -8.41 25.16
CA THR A 121 -16.32 -8.89 25.32
C THR A 121 -16.42 -10.38 25.71
N THR A 122 -15.28 -11.06 25.81
CA THR A 122 -15.16 -12.47 26.21
C THR A 122 -14.82 -12.65 27.71
N ARG A 123 -15.03 -11.62 28.54
CA ARG A 123 -14.97 -11.72 30.01
C ARG A 123 -16.32 -11.45 30.64
#